data_AF-A0A815IIT8-F1
#
_entry.id   AF-A0A815IIT8-F1
#
_cell.length_a   1.000
_cell.length_b   1.000
_cell.length_c   1.000
_cell.angle_alpha   90.00
_cell.angle_beta   90.00
_cell.angle_gamma   90.00
#
_symmetry.space_group_name_H-M   'P 1'
#
loop_
_entity.id
_entity.type
_entity.pdbx_description
1 polymer ?
#
loop_
_entity_poly.entity_id
_entity_poly.type
_entity_poly.pdbx_seq_one_letter_code
_entity_poly.pdbx_strand_id
1 'polypeptide(L)' 'MLEIRLYELYDHVTLFLIAESNQTFSGKSKQLYLKDNWSRFSRYHNKIRRVPTEKIFSKNR' A
#
# COMPACT_ATOMS: atom_id res chain seq x y z
N MET A 1 -7.76 0.95 9.30
CA MET A 1 -7.30 -0.46 9.32
C MET A 1 -5.80 -0.61 9.04
N LEU A 2 -5.21 0.03 8.02
CA LEU A 2 -3.79 -0.19 7.68
C LEU A 2 -2.83 0.04 8.86
N GLU A 3 -2.99 1.15 9.59
CA GLU A 3 -2.12 1.50 10.72
C GLU A 3 -2.12 0.46 11.84
N ILE A 4 -3.29 -0.14 12.13
CA ILE A 4 -3.43 -1.21 13.12
C ILE A 4 -2.62 -2.43 12.68
N ARG A 5 -2.73 -2.83 11.40
CA ARG A 5 -1.97 -3.97 10.86
C ARG A 5 -0.47 -3.71 10.85
N LEU A 6 -0.06 -2.48 10.54
CA LEU A 6 1.35 -2.10 10.60
C LEU A 6 1.86 -2.15 12.04
N TYR A 7 1.07 -1.73 13.03
CA TYR A 7 1.43 -1.80 14.45
C TYR A 7 1.53 -3.25 14.94
N GLU A 8 0.48 -4.04 14.74
CA GLU A 8 0.38 -5.42 15.24
C GLU A 8 1.45 -6.33 14.65
N LEU A 9 1.85 -6.12 13.40
CA LEU A 9 2.79 -7.00 12.70
C LEU A 9 4.22 -6.46 12.64
N TYR A 10 4.47 -5.24 13.13
CA TYR A 10 5.75 -4.55 12.94
C TYR A 10 6.94 -5.41 13.42
N ASP A 11 6.80 -6.06 14.57
CA ASP A 11 7.85 -6.87 15.18
C ASP A 11 7.93 -8.29 14.63
N HIS A 12 6.88 -8.74 13.93
CA HIS A 12 6.77 -10.11 13.44
C HIS A 12 7.18 -10.26 11.97
N VAL A 13 7.24 -9.17 11.20
CA VAL A 13 7.59 -9.23 9.77
C VAL A 13 8.82 -8.41 9.46
N THR A 14 9.53 -8.84 8.41
CA THR A 14 10.69 -8.12 7.87
C THR A 14 10.26 -6.98 6.97
N LEU A 15 9.19 -7.17 6.19
CA LEU A 15 8.78 -6.24 5.14
C LEU A 15 7.25 -6.25 4.94
N PHE A 16 6.71 -5.07 4.67
CA PHE A 16 5.35 -4.87 4.17
C PHE A 16 5.40 -4.48 2.70
N LEU A 17 4.91 -5.37 1.82
CA LEU A 17 4.63 -5.05 0.43
C LEU A 17 3.18 -4.55 0.34
N ILE A 18 3.00 -3.29 -0.05
CA ILE A 18 1.68 -2.65 -0.08
C ILE A 18 1.37 -2.21 -1.50
N ALA A 19 0.37 -2.86 -2.10
CA ALA A 19 -0.23 -2.46 -3.37
C ALA A 19 -1.55 -1.73 -3.11
N GLU A 20 -1.75 -0.58 -3.74
CA GLU A 20 -2.98 0.19 -3.63
C GLU A 20 -3.61 0.35 -5.02
N SER A 21 -4.89 0.00 -5.15
CA SER A 21 -5.67 0.28 -6.36
C SER A 21 -6.08 1.76 -6.38
N ASN A 22 -5.80 2.44 -7.49
CA ASN A 22 -6.28 3.79 -7.77
C ASN A 22 -7.71 3.82 -8.33
N GLN A 23 -8.38 2.65 -8.39
CA GLN A 23 -9.75 2.52 -8.87
C GLN A 23 -10.64 1.77 -7.86
N THR A 24 -11.91 2.17 -7.78
CA THR A 24 -12.96 1.40 -7.12
C THR A 24 -13.32 0.16 -7.94
N PHE A 25 -14.09 -0.76 -7.36
CA PHE A 25 -14.61 -1.92 -8.09
C PHE A 25 -15.47 -1.53 -9.31
N SER A 26 -16.12 -0.37 -9.28
CA SER A 26 -16.90 0.20 -10.39
C SER A 26 -16.07 1.04 -11.36
N GLY A 27 -14.73 1.02 -11.27
CA GLY A 27 -13.83 1.73 -12.19
C GLY A 27 -13.69 3.24 -11.95
N LYS A 28 -14.25 3.77 -10.86
CA LYS A 28 -14.11 5.20 -10.51
C LYS A 28 -12.74 5.44 -9.88
N SER A 29 -12.18 6.64 -10.08
CA SER A 29 -10.94 7.05 -9.42
C SER A 29 -11.06 6.96 -7.89
N LYS A 30 -10.00 6.45 -7.25
CA LYS A 30 -9.89 6.27 -5.80
C LYS A 30 -8.55 6.83 -5.33
N GLN A 31 -8.58 7.56 -4.22
CA GLN A 31 -7.39 8.01 -3.52
C GLN A 31 -6.56 6.84 -3.00
N LEU A 32 -5.25 7.05 -2.92
CA LEU A 32 -4.28 6.05 -2.49
C LEU A 32 -3.91 6.37 -1.05
N TYR A 33 -4.58 5.71 -0.10
CA TYR A 33 -4.52 6.05 1.32
C TYR A 33 -3.10 6.15 1.91
N LEU A 34 -2.23 5.17 1.66
CA LEU A 34 -0.84 5.18 2.11
C LEU A 34 -0.01 6.23 1.37
N LYS A 35 -0.20 6.38 0.06
CA LYS A 35 0.51 7.40 -0.74
C LYS A 35 0.17 8.81 -0.27
N ASP A 36 -1.11 9.09 -0.13
CA ASP A 36 -1.65 10.43 0.11
C ASP A 36 -1.42 10.85 1.57
N ASN A 37 -1.16 9.90 2.48
CA ASN A 37 -0.86 10.13 3.89
C ASN A 37 0.55 9.64 4.27
N TRP A 38 1.52 9.65 3.35
CA TRP A 38 2.83 9.01 3.55
C TRP A 38 3.55 9.42 4.83
N SER A 39 3.52 10.71 5.17
CA SER A 39 4.16 11.26 6.37
C SER A 39 3.61 10.67 7.68
N ARG A 40 2.31 10.34 7.74
CA ARG A 40 1.67 9.71 8.89
C ARG A 40 2.28 8.35 9.24
N PHE A 41 2.83 7.66 8.25
CA PHE A 41 3.40 6.31 8.39
C PHE A 41 4.92 6.32 8.58
N SER A 42 5.54 7.46 8.90
CA SER A 42 6.99 7.62 9.03
C SER A 42 7.66 6.57 9.91
N ARG A 43 7.01 6.20 11.03
CA ARG A 43 7.51 5.16 11.95
C ARG A 43 7.68 3.77 11.33
N TYR A 44 7.08 3.52 10.16
CA TYR A 44 7.08 2.23 9.47
C TYR A 44 7.85 2.25 8.15
N HIS A 45 8.35 3.41 7.71
CA HIS A 45 8.94 3.56 6.37
C HIS A 45 10.10 2.60 6.11
N ASN A 46 10.88 2.28 7.15
CA ASN A 46 11.98 1.32 7.08
C ASN A 46 11.54 -0.08 6.63
N LYS A 47 10.29 -0.49 6.90
CA LYS A 47 9.75 -1.81 6.51
C LYS A 47 8.72 -1.75 5.40
N ILE A 48 8.33 -0.58 4.89
CA ILE A 48 7.32 -0.47 3.82
C ILE A 48 7.96 -0.39 2.43
N ARG A 49 7.42 -1.14 1.47
CA ARG A 49 7.66 -0.98 0.04
C ARG A 49 6.32 -0.92 -0.70
N ARG A 50 6.09 0.21 -1.38
CA ARG A 50 4.89 0.40 -2.22
C ARG A 50 5.08 -0.29 -3.56
N VAL A 51 4.09 -1.07 -3.97
CA VAL A 51 4.07 -1.76 -5.26
C VAL A 51 3.12 -1.01 -6.20
N PRO A 52 3.60 -0.49 -7.34
CA PRO A 52 2.75 0.16 -8.34
C PRO A 52 1.76 -0.85 -8.95
N THR A 53 0.47 -0.52 -8.97
CA THR A 53 -0.57 -1.40 -9.49
C THR A 53 -0.65 -1.37 -11.03
N GLU A 54 -0.07 -0.36 -11.68
CA GLU A 54 -0.01 -0.27 -13.15
C GLU A 54 0.86 -1.38 -13.76
N LYS A 55 1.80 -1.94 -12.98
CA LYS A 55 2.74 -2.98 -13.43
C LYS A 55 2.24 -4.41 -13.22
N ILE A 56 1.11 -4.61 -12.54
CA ILE A 56 0.62 -5.95 -12.19
C ILE A 56 -0.26 -6.54 -13.32
N PHE A 57 -0.89 -5.70 -14.15
CA PHE A 57 -1.80 -6.14 -15.22
C PHE A 57 -1.21 -6.04 -16.64
N SER A 58 0.07 -5.65 -16.79
CA SER A 58 0.70 -5.42 -18.11
C SER A 58 1.31 -6.66 -18.77
N LYS A 59 0.87 -7.87 -18.42
CA LYS A 59 1.35 -9.10 -19.08
C LYS A 59 0.18 -10.04 -19.33
N ASN A 60 -0.59 -9.74 -20.37
CA ASN A 60 -1.45 -10.64 -21.16
C ASN A 60 -2.16 -9.82 -22.25
N ARG A 61 -1.39 -9.32 -23.22
CA ARG A 61 -1.85 -9.01 -24.57
C ARG A 61 -0.75 -9.43 -25.53
#